data_AF-A0A5Y9P4T4-F1
#
_entry.id   AF-A0A5Y9P4T4-F1
#
_cell.length_a   1.000
_cell.length_b   1.000
_cell.length_c   1.000
_cell.angle_alpha   90.00
_cell.angle_beta   90.00
_cell.angle_gamma   90.00
#
_symmetry.space_group_name_H-M   'P 1'
#
loop_
_entity.id
_entity.type
_entity.pdbx_description
1 polymer ?
#
loop_
_entity_poly.entity_id
_entity_poly.type
_entity_poly.pdbx_seq_one_letter_code
_entity_poly.pdbx_strand_id
1 'polypeptide(L)'
;MTTTTASSVDNPSDNDLPLSAHLTEPAEPTIDMPEIPVAPDNSAQSAAQRLGGKGGHSWPPSSDRRSLMLKVISTLAYCVLLGAVFFLWLTVRQQQIQLTTLDAAFRSGQLQTLPDRMQAIEDRQQQYVLKSQSEKWQQSLSEQAQSLTTFQQQLSSLATDVKAARAEAARAVAGQDDTGMKLDTLQNALNAQTLRIDALESWKEAWSKRTASTTTKAAPPPGGGQSSVKKSSKPRLLKLTPPFTLVSIERRGGQAYAVILPAGDGGWAQLRMLSPGESLSGWMLTRVNGSQAEFKVNGQVQLLTI
;
A
#
# COMPACT_ATOMS: atom_id res chain seq x y z
N MET A 1 21.08 46.64 -17.18
CA MET A 1 22.17 46.49 -18.18
C MET A 1 22.90 45.19 -17.92
N THR A 2 23.69 44.71 -18.89
CA THR A 2 24.26 43.35 -19.01
C THR A 2 23.21 42.23 -19.18
N THR A 3 23.65 41.12 -19.76
CA THR A 3 22.88 40.30 -20.73
C THR A 3 23.52 38.92 -20.93
N THR A 4 22.73 37.93 -21.37
CA THR A 4 23.20 36.65 -21.96
C THR A 4 23.82 35.70 -20.90
N THR A 5 23.44 34.43 -20.80
CA THR A 5 23.35 33.41 -21.86
C THR A 5 22.16 32.46 -21.67
N ALA A 6 21.50 32.09 -22.77
CA ALA A 6 20.53 30.99 -22.82
C ALA A 6 21.12 29.82 -23.62
N SER A 7 20.78 28.58 -23.26
CA SER A 7 21.06 27.40 -24.08
C SER A 7 19.77 26.88 -24.70
N SER A 8 19.74 26.86 -26.03
CA SER A 8 18.92 25.91 -26.82
C SER A 8 19.60 24.51 -26.70
N VAL A 9 19.07 23.37 -27.17
CA VAL A 9 18.05 23.07 -28.18
C VAL A 9 17.29 21.81 -27.75
N ASP A 10 15.96 21.79 -27.88
CA ASP A 10 15.26 20.72 -28.60
C ASP A 10 13.88 21.21 -29.07
N ASN A 11 13.47 20.88 -30.29
CA ASN A 11 12.22 21.35 -30.90
C ASN A 11 11.75 20.39 -32.01
N PRO A 12 10.53 19.85 -31.94
CA PRO A 12 10.01 18.97 -32.98
C PRO A 12 9.65 19.75 -34.26
N SER A 13 10.11 19.27 -35.42
CA SER A 13 9.43 19.52 -36.70
C SER A 13 8.23 18.58 -36.82
N ASP A 14 7.03 18.92 -37.32
CA ASP A 14 6.52 19.95 -38.25
C ASP A 14 6.04 19.32 -39.57
N ASN A 15 4.90 19.81 -40.09
CA ASN A 15 4.05 19.25 -41.17
C ASN A 15 3.38 17.91 -40.77
N ASP A 16 2.06 17.70 -40.93
CA ASP A 16 1.28 17.88 -42.17
C ASP A 16 -0.10 18.50 -41.96
N LEU A 17 -0.43 19.50 -42.80
CA LEU A 17 -1.78 20.04 -42.99
C LEU A 17 -1.89 20.70 -44.38
N PRO A 18 -2.86 20.27 -45.22
CA PRO A 18 -3.42 21.15 -46.24
C PRO A 18 -4.93 21.34 -46.06
N LEU A 19 -5.39 22.59 -46.18
CA LEU A 19 -6.81 22.93 -46.32
C LEU A 19 -7.31 22.46 -47.70
N SER A 20 -8.59 22.08 -47.82
CA SER A 20 -9.56 22.83 -48.66
C SER A 20 -10.99 22.27 -48.70
N ALA A 21 -11.92 23.09 -48.20
CA ALA A 21 -13.15 23.54 -48.89
C ALA A 21 -14.41 22.64 -49.03
N HIS A 22 -15.50 23.38 -49.31
CA HIS A 22 -16.86 23.00 -49.76
C HIS A 22 -17.85 22.34 -48.78
N LEU A 23 -18.77 23.18 -48.28
CA LEU A 23 -20.19 22.81 -48.10
C LEU A 23 -20.79 22.44 -49.46
N THR A 24 -21.60 21.37 -49.50
CA THR A 24 -22.76 21.22 -50.41
C THR A 24 -23.81 20.29 -49.76
N GLU A 25 -25.07 20.69 -49.89
CA GLU A 25 -26.39 20.02 -49.78
C GLU A 25 -26.51 18.50 -49.44
N PRO A 26 -27.55 18.09 -48.68
CA PRO A 26 -27.88 16.68 -48.43
C PRO A 26 -28.70 16.04 -49.57
N ALA A 27 -28.60 14.72 -49.72
CA ALA A 27 -29.42 13.93 -50.63
C ALA A 27 -30.37 12.98 -49.86
N GLU A 28 -31.60 12.83 -50.37
CA GLU A 28 -32.54 11.77 -50.00
C GLU A 28 -32.01 10.36 -50.33
N PRO A 29 -32.64 9.33 -49.76
CA PRO A 29 -33.35 8.40 -50.64
C PRO A 29 -34.83 8.20 -50.27
N THR A 30 -35.71 8.52 -51.21
CA THR A 30 -37.07 7.97 -51.37
C THR A 30 -36.98 6.58 -52.05
N ILE A 31 -38.11 5.85 -52.14
CA ILE A 31 -38.30 4.45 -52.61
C ILE A 31 -38.17 3.44 -51.43
N ASP A 32 -39.08 2.49 -51.20
CA ASP A 32 -40.07 1.86 -52.11
C ASP A 32 -41.48 1.67 -51.50
N MET A 33 -42.50 1.45 -52.34
CA MET A 33 -43.83 0.96 -51.92
C MET A 33 -44.55 0.19 -53.06
N PRO A 34 -44.85 -1.12 -52.90
CA PRO A 34 -45.53 -1.92 -53.92
C PRO A 34 -47.06 -1.79 -53.90
N GLU A 35 -47.59 -1.17 -54.95
CA GLU A 35 -48.60 -1.74 -55.86
C GLU A 35 -49.67 -2.73 -55.31
N ILE A 36 -50.96 -2.32 -55.40
CA ILE A 36 -52.11 -3.21 -55.59
C ILE A 36 -53.06 -2.60 -56.65
N PRO A 37 -53.60 -3.34 -57.65
CA PRO A 37 -54.29 -2.75 -58.80
C PRO A 37 -55.78 -2.38 -58.62
N VAL A 38 -56.32 -1.68 -59.63
CA VAL A 38 -57.69 -1.17 -59.74
C VAL A 38 -58.65 -2.18 -60.40
N ALA A 39 -59.87 -2.32 -59.86
CA ALA A 39 -61.07 -2.71 -60.62
C ALA A 39 -62.40 -2.40 -59.87
N PRO A 40 -63.25 -1.49 -60.37
CA PRO A 40 -64.66 -1.37 -59.98
C PRO A 40 -65.60 -2.05 -61.02
N ASP A 41 -66.91 -1.83 -60.85
CA ASP A 41 -68.01 -2.07 -61.79
C ASP A 41 -68.44 -3.51 -62.14
N ASN A 42 -69.66 -3.86 -61.71
CA ASN A 42 -70.74 -4.16 -62.67
C ASN A 42 -72.13 -3.84 -62.07
N SER A 43 -73.09 -3.54 -62.94
CA SER A 43 -74.52 -3.32 -62.65
C SER A 43 -75.38 -4.46 -63.24
N ALA A 44 -76.67 -4.20 -63.51
CA ALA A 44 -77.66 -5.08 -64.13
C ALA A 44 -78.08 -6.30 -63.26
N GLN A 45 -79.29 -6.29 -62.68
CA GLN A 45 -80.59 -6.52 -63.32
C GLN A 45 -80.80 -7.93 -63.87
N SER A 46 -81.82 -8.61 -63.34
CA SER A 46 -82.65 -9.56 -64.10
C SER A 46 -84.04 -9.58 -63.48
N ALA A 47 -85.07 -9.46 -64.31
CA ALA A 47 -86.46 -9.42 -63.90
C ALA A 47 -87.17 -10.71 -64.32
N ALA A 48 -88.09 -11.19 -63.47
CA ALA A 48 -89.07 -12.21 -63.85
C ALA A 48 -90.40 -11.90 -63.16
N GLN A 49 -91.44 -11.66 -63.95
CA GLN A 49 -92.81 -11.47 -63.46
C GLN A 49 -93.46 -12.83 -63.19
N ARG A 50 -94.26 -12.94 -62.13
CA ARG A 50 -95.63 -13.50 -62.20
C ARG A 50 -96.46 -13.16 -60.96
N LEU A 51 -97.77 -13.23 -61.12
CA LEU A 51 -98.76 -12.75 -60.15
C LEU A 51 -99.15 -13.82 -59.13
N GLY A 52 -99.57 -13.37 -57.93
CA GLY A 52 -100.48 -14.10 -57.05
C GLY A 52 -99.86 -14.66 -55.77
N GLY A 53 -100.63 -14.65 -54.68
CA GLY A 53 -100.26 -15.20 -53.37
C GLY A 53 -100.40 -14.18 -52.23
N LYS A 54 -101.51 -14.26 -51.48
CA LYS A 54 -101.84 -13.34 -50.37
C LYS A 54 -101.75 -14.08 -49.02
N GLY A 55 -100.92 -13.59 -48.11
CA GLY A 55 -100.95 -13.94 -46.68
C GLY A 55 -99.75 -14.76 -46.17
N GLY A 56 -99.56 -14.76 -44.84
CA GLY A 56 -98.56 -15.59 -44.13
C GLY A 56 -97.34 -14.85 -43.58
N HIS A 57 -97.52 -14.00 -42.55
CA HIS A 57 -96.39 -13.46 -41.78
C HIS A 57 -95.88 -14.46 -40.71
N SER A 58 -94.70 -14.12 -40.15
CA SER A 58 -94.10 -14.60 -38.89
C SER A 58 -93.66 -16.06 -38.76
N TRP A 59 -92.38 -16.30 -39.08
CA TRP A 59 -91.44 -17.05 -38.22
C TRP A 59 -90.17 -16.19 -38.06
N PRO A 60 -89.68 -15.90 -36.83
CA PRO A 60 -88.47 -15.07 -36.63
C PRO A 60 -87.18 -15.92 -36.53
N PRO A 61 -86.08 -15.57 -37.22
CA PRO A 61 -84.77 -16.14 -36.99
C PRO A 61 -84.05 -15.48 -35.79
N SER A 62 -83.15 -16.21 -35.12
CA SER A 62 -82.52 -15.84 -33.85
C SER A 62 -81.29 -14.90 -33.97
N SER A 63 -81.44 -13.76 -34.66
CA SER A 63 -80.31 -12.86 -35.01
C SER A 63 -80.07 -11.66 -34.07
N ASP A 64 -81.10 -11.21 -33.34
CA ASP A 64 -81.18 -9.86 -32.77
C ASP A 64 -80.03 -9.48 -31.80
N ARG A 65 -79.62 -10.42 -30.93
CA ARG A 65 -78.57 -10.18 -29.91
C ARG A 65 -77.20 -9.78 -30.50
N ARG A 66 -76.90 -10.14 -31.75
CA ARG A 66 -75.62 -9.75 -32.41
C ARG A 66 -75.60 -8.27 -32.80
N SER A 67 -76.75 -7.72 -33.20
CA SER A 67 -76.89 -6.29 -33.53
C SER A 67 -76.65 -5.39 -32.32
N LEU A 68 -77.20 -5.77 -31.16
CA LEU A 68 -77.00 -5.06 -29.90
C LEU A 68 -75.53 -5.07 -29.45
N MET A 69 -74.85 -6.22 -29.53
CA MET A 69 -73.42 -6.30 -29.19
C MET A 69 -72.55 -5.39 -30.06
N LEU A 70 -72.78 -5.36 -31.38
CA LEU A 70 -72.05 -4.48 -32.29
C LEU A 70 -72.28 -2.98 -31.99
N LYS A 71 -73.51 -2.60 -31.59
CA LYS A 71 -73.80 -1.23 -31.15
C LYS A 71 -73.03 -0.86 -29.88
N VAL A 72 -73.00 -1.75 -28.87
CA VAL A 72 -72.26 -1.53 -27.62
C VAL A 72 -70.75 -1.39 -27.89
N ILE A 73 -70.18 -2.27 -28.73
CA ILE A 73 -68.77 -2.20 -29.14
C ILE A 73 -68.46 -0.88 -29.84
N SER A 74 -69.34 -0.43 -30.76
CA SER A 74 -69.19 0.86 -31.45
C SER A 74 -69.22 2.05 -30.48
N THR A 75 -70.16 2.06 -29.52
CA THR A 75 -70.18 3.12 -28.48
C THR A 75 -68.94 3.09 -27.58
N LEU A 76 -68.43 1.91 -27.23
CA LEU A 76 -67.22 1.77 -26.42
C LEU A 76 -65.98 2.28 -27.18
N ALA A 77 -65.86 1.94 -28.46
CA ALA A 77 -64.81 2.46 -29.33
C ALA A 77 -64.85 3.99 -29.45
N TYR A 78 -66.05 4.58 -29.59
CA TYR A 78 -66.23 6.03 -29.62
C TYR A 78 -65.83 6.70 -28.30
N CYS A 79 -66.19 6.10 -27.15
CA CYS A 79 -65.75 6.58 -25.83
C CYS A 79 -64.22 6.52 -25.66
N VAL A 80 -63.56 5.46 -26.14
CA VAL A 80 -62.08 5.37 -26.14
C VAL A 80 -61.45 6.43 -27.03
N LEU A 81 -62.03 6.68 -28.22
CA LEU A 81 -61.57 7.74 -29.14
C LEU A 81 -61.69 9.14 -28.51
N LEU A 82 -62.82 9.46 -27.89
CA LEU A 82 -63.01 10.71 -27.14
C LEU A 82 -62.02 10.84 -25.97
N GLY A 83 -61.77 9.76 -25.24
CA GLY A 83 -60.77 9.73 -24.16
C GLY A 83 -59.36 10.02 -24.68
N ALA A 84 -58.97 9.44 -25.81
CA ALA A 84 -57.68 9.69 -26.45
C ALA A 84 -57.54 11.16 -26.94
N VAL A 85 -58.59 11.73 -27.56
CA VAL A 85 -58.61 13.14 -27.99
C VAL A 85 -58.54 14.09 -26.79
N PHE A 86 -59.27 13.80 -25.70
CA PHE A 86 -59.20 14.61 -24.48
C PHE A 86 -57.83 14.52 -23.80
N PHE A 87 -57.21 13.34 -23.77
CA PHE A 87 -55.85 13.16 -23.26
C PHE A 87 -54.83 13.96 -24.09
N LEU A 88 -54.93 13.93 -25.42
CA LEU A 88 -54.07 14.72 -26.32
C LEU A 88 -54.25 16.23 -26.10
N TRP A 89 -55.49 16.69 -25.90
CA TRP A 89 -55.77 18.09 -25.57
C TRP A 89 -55.15 18.49 -24.22
N LEU A 90 -55.16 17.58 -23.23
CA LEU A 90 -54.58 17.81 -21.91
C LEU A 90 -53.04 17.93 -21.96
N THR A 91 -52.36 17.09 -22.75
CA THR A 91 -50.89 17.16 -22.90
C THR A 91 -50.46 18.42 -23.66
N VAL A 92 -51.19 18.82 -24.71
CA VAL A 92 -50.97 20.09 -25.42
C VAL A 92 -51.18 21.29 -24.48
N ARG A 93 -52.26 21.29 -23.68
CA ARG A 93 -52.51 22.29 -22.62
C ARG A 93 -51.34 22.40 -21.64
N GLN A 94 -50.76 21.27 -21.24
CA GLN A 94 -49.66 21.24 -20.28
C GLN A 94 -48.34 21.76 -20.88
N GLN A 95 -48.08 21.53 -22.17
CA GLN A 95 -46.93 22.13 -22.87
C GLN A 95 -47.06 23.65 -23.04
N GLN A 96 -48.27 24.18 -23.28
CA GLN A 96 -48.49 25.63 -23.41
C GLN A 96 -48.05 26.44 -22.17
N ILE A 97 -48.09 25.84 -20.96
CA ILE A 97 -47.65 26.49 -19.71
C ILE A 97 -46.13 26.75 -19.72
N GLN A 98 -45.32 25.86 -20.31
CA GLN A 98 -43.88 26.04 -20.40
C GLN A 98 -43.50 27.22 -21.31
N LEU A 99 -44.23 27.40 -22.42
CA LEU A 99 -43.95 28.51 -23.34
C LEU A 99 -44.36 29.87 -22.76
N THR A 100 -45.43 29.95 -21.98
CA THR A 100 -45.85 31.23 -21.36
C THR A 100 -44.94 31.65 -20.21
N THR A 101 -44.34 30.73 -19.44
CA THR A 101 -43.32 31.09 -18.45
C THR A 101 -42.01 31.54 -19.09
N LEU A 102 -41.62 30.94 -20.22
CA LEU A 102 -40.49 31.39 -21.03
C LEU A 102 -40.71 32.78 -21.63
N ASP A 103 -41.85 33.03 -22.29
CA ASP A 103 -42.19 34.36 -22.84
C ASP A 103 -42.26 35.43 -21.72
N ALA A 104 -42.80 35.10 -20.54
CA ALA A 104 -42.77 35.99 -19.38
C ALA A 104 -41.34 36.28 -18.89
N ALA A 105 -40.45 35.28 -18.86
CA ALA A 105 -39.05 35.45 -18.47
C ALA A 105 -38.20 36.20 -19.52
N PHE A 106 -38.54 36.11 -20.80
CA PHE A 106 -37.99 36.95 -21.86
C PHE A 106 -38.43 38.40 -21.69
N ARG A 107 -39.72 38.66 -21.44
CA ARG A 107 -40.27 40.01 -21.27
C ARG A 107 -39.89 40.68 -19.94
N SER A 108 -39.57 39.91 -18.90
CA SER A 108 -39.15 40.45 -17.59
C SER A 108 -37.71 40.98 -17.55
N GLY A 109 -36.94 40.82 -18.63
CA GLY A 109 -35.54 41.25 -18.69
C GLY A 109 -34.57 40.38 -17.88
N GLN A 110 -35.03 39.33 -17.18
CA GLN A 110 -34.15 38.49 -16.34
C GLN A 110 -32.97 37.90 -17.12
N LEU A 111 -33.17 37.53 -18.38
CA LEU A 111 -32.14 37.06 -19.30
C LEU A 111 -31.01 38.08 -19.57
N GLN A 112 -31.27 39.39 -19.47
CA GLN A 112 -30.21 40.41 -19.60
C GLN A 112 -29.30 40.45 -18.37
N THR A 113 -29.78 40.02 -17.21
CA THR A 113 -28.98 39.92 -15.97
C THR A 113 -28.28 38.56 -15.79
N LEU A 114 -28.52 37.59 -16.68
CA LEU A 114 -27.85 36.29 -16.63
C LEU A 114 -26.33 36.39 -16.86
N PRO A 115 -25.84 37.15 -17.86
CA PRO A 115 -24.40 37.39 -18.04
C PRO A 115 -23.74 38.00 -16.80
N ASP A 116 -24.24 39.11 -16.26
CA ASP A 116 -23.70 39.74 -15.05
C ASP A 116 -23.70 38.79 -13.84
N ARG A 117 -24.74 37.95 -13.69
CA ARG A 117 -24.82 36.98 -12.60
C ARG A 117 -23.87 35.80 -12.80
N MET A 118 -23.65 35.36 -14.03
CA MET A 118 -22.63 34.37 -14.38
C MET A 118 -21.24 34.94 -14.09
N GLN A 119 -20.94 36.14 -14.57
CA GLN A 119 -19.70 36.88 -14.33
C GLN A 119 -19.43 37.05 -12.82
N ALA A 120 -20.41 37.47 -12.02
CA ALA A 120 -20.26 37.65 -10.57
C ALA A 120 -20.23 36.34 -9.75
N ILE A 121 -20.52 35.19 -10.37
CA ILE A 121 -20.29 33.85 -9.80
C ILE A 121 -18.89 33.35 -10.20
N GLU A 122 -18.54 33.48 -11.48
CA GLU A 122 -17.21 33.22 -12.05
C GLU A 122 -16.11 34.00 -11.29
N ASP A 123 -16.22 35.33 -11.21
CA ASP A 123 -15.27 36.21 -10.50
C ASP A 123 -15.11 35.81 -9.03
N ARG A 124 -16.20 35.45 -8.34
CA ARG A 124 -16.10 34.99 -6.94
C ARG A 124 -15.49 33.60 -6.84
N GLN A 125 -15.82 32.68 -7.76
CA GLN A 125 -15.22 31.35 -7.76
C GLN A 125 -13.71 31.46 -8.03
N GLN A 126 -13.30 32.24 -9.03
CA GLN A 126 -11.90 32.55 -9.30
C GLN A 126 -11.25 33.25 -8.10
N GLN A 127 -11.87 34.25 -7.48
CA GLN A 127 -11.33 34.95 -6.30
C GLN A 127 -11.11 34.00 -5.10
N TYR A 128 -12.09 33.16 -4.76
CA TYR A 128 -11.95 32.17 -3.68
C TYR A 128 -10.93 31.09 -4.02
N VAL A 129 -10.89 30.62 -5.27
CA VAL A 129 -9.95 29.58 -5.72
C VAL A 129 -8.52 30.11 -5.77
N LEU A 130 -8.25 31.28 -6.38
CA LEU A 130 -6.92 31.88 -6.40
C LEU A 130 -6.44 32.25 -4.99
N LYS A 131 -7.29 32.86 -4.16
CA LYS A 131 -6.90 33.26 -2.79
C LYS A 131 -6.62 32.06 -1.90
N SER A 132 -7.49 31.03 -1.92
CA SER A 132 -7.25 29.83 -1.12
C SER A 132 -6.11 28.95 -1.67
N GLN A 133 -5.82 29.00 -2.98
CA GLN A 133 -4.62 28.37 -3.52
C GLN A 133 -3.36 29.15 -3.14
N SER A 134 -3.34 30.49 -3.20
CA SER A 134 -2.15 31.26 -2.82
C SER A 134 -1.87 31.17 -1.33
N GLU A 135 -2.90 31.19 -0.47
CA GLU A 135 -2.76 30.95 0.98
C GLU A 135 -2.17 29.56 1.28
N LYS A 136 -2.65 28.51 0.58
CA LYS A 136 -2.09 27.14 0.72
C LYS A 136 -0.67 27.02 0.17
N TRP A 137 -0.35 27.64 -0.97
CA TRP A 137 1.01 27.67 -1.52
C TRP A 137 1.98 28.42 -0.61
N GLN A 138 1.53 29.51 0.01
CA GLN A 138 2.31 30.27 1.00
C GLN A 138 2.59 29.41 2.24
N GLN A 139 1.59 28.67 2.73
CA GLN A 139 1.72 27.72 3.83
C GLN A 139 2.71 26.60 3.47
N SER A 140 2.54 25.89 2.35
CA SER A 140 3.44 24.80 1.95
C SER A 140 4.87 25.26 1.69
N LEU A 141 5.09 26.47 1.14
CA LEU A 141 6.44 27.03 1.03
C LEU A 141 7.06 27.28 2.42
N SER A 142 6.28 27.76 3.38
CA SER A 142 6.77 28.02 4.75
C SER A 142 7.05 26.74 5.52
N GLU A 143 6.23 25.70 5.35
CA GLU A 143 6.46 24.35 5.89
C GLU A 143 7.71 23.72 5.26
N GLN A 144 7.90 23.85 3.96
CA GLN A 144 9.08 23.35 3.26
C GLN A 144 10.36 24.11 3.66
N ALA A 145 10.29 25.42 3.92
CA ALA A 145 11.40 26.19 4.47
C ALA A 145 11.74 25.74 5.91
N GLN A 146 10.74 25.41 6.73
CA GLN A 146 10.93 24.85 8.07
C GLN A 146 11.49 23.43 8.04
N SER A 147 11.09 22.58 7.09
CA SER A 147 11.67 21.23 6.94
C SER A 147 13.12 21.27 6.46
N LEU A 148 13.47 22.21 5.57
CA LEU A 148 14.87 22.41 5.14
C LEU A 148 15.76 22.94 6.27
N THR A 149 15.30 23.90 7.07
CA THR A 149 16.08 24.43 8.20
C THR A 149 16.23 23.40 9.33
N THR A 150 15.19 22.63 9.66
CA THR A 150 15.31 21.53 10.64
C THR A 150 16.20 20.39 10.14
N PHE A 151 16.16 20.04 8.86
CA PHE A 151 17.09 19.07 8.26
C PHE A 151 18.54 19.60 8.25
N GLN A 152 18.77 20.88 7.95
CA GLN A 152 20.08 21.52 8.09
C GLN A 152 20.59 21.46 9.54
N GLN A 153 19.71 21.69 10.52
CA GLN A 153 20.02 21.57 11.94
C GLN A 153 20.49 20.14 12.29
N GLN A 154 19.75 19.12 11.82
CA GLN A 154 20.09 17.69 12.02
C GLN A 154 21.42 17.29 11.36
N LEU A 155 21.71 17.78 10.16
CA LEU A 155 23.02 17.57 9.52
C LEU A 155 24.15 18.26 10.32
N SER A 156 23.89 19.44 10.91
CA SER A 156 24.88 20.13 11.73
C SER A 156 25.19 19.38 13.03
N SER A 157 24.18 18.81 13.70
CA SER A 157 24.39 18.00 14.92
C SER A 157 25.08 16.68 14.60
N LEU A 158 24.66 15.97 13.54
CA LEU A 158 25.34 14.74 13.11
C LEU A 158 26.81 15.00 12.75
N ALA A 159 27.12 16.14 12.15
CA ALA A 159 28.51 16.55 11.85
C ALA A 159 29.33 16.90 13.11
N THR A 160 28.72 17.39 14.19
CA THR A 160 29.40 17.53 15.50
C THR A 160 29.56 16.18 16.20
N ASP A 161 28.55 15.32 16.15
CA ASP A 161 28.56 14.01 16.81
C ASP A 161 29.62 13.08 16.19
N VAL A 162 29.72 13.05 14.85
CA VAL A 162 30.79 12.33 14.13
C VAL A 162 32.17 12.89 14.45
N LYS A 163 32.32 14.20 14.68
CA LYS A 163 33.58 14.80 15.15
C LYS A 163 33.92 14.39 16.59
N ALA A 164 32.94 14.36 17.49
CA ALA A 164 33.10 13.92 18.87
C ALA A 164 33.51 12.44 18.93
N ALA A 165 32.73 11.56 18.28
CA ALA A 165 33.01 10.13 18.19
C ALA A 165 34.39 9.84 17.54
N ARG A 166 34.80 10.61 16.53
CA ARG A 166 36.15 10.49 15.95
C ARG A 166 37.26 10.92 16.91
N ALA A 167 37.03 11.94 17.73
CA ALA A 167 37.98 12.36 18.77
C ALA A 167 38.07 11.36 19.93
N GLU A 168 36.97 10.70 20.27
CA GLU A 168 36.93 9.60 21.25
C GLU A 168 37.62 8.34 20.71
N ALA A 169 37.35 7.95 19.46
CA ALA A 169 38.04 6.84 18.81
C ALA A 169 39.57 7.09 18.72
N ALA A 170 40.00 8.31 18.41
CA ALA A 170 41.42 8.67 18.42
C ALA A 170 42.06 8.55 19.81
N ARG A 171 41.33 8.89 20.89
CA ARG A 171 41.80 8.67 22.27
C ARG A 171 41.83 7.18 22.65
N ALA A 172 40.86 6.39 22.18
CA ALA A 172 40.83 4.95 22.42
C ALA A 172 42.03 4.25 21.76
N VAL A 173 42.36 4.59 20.51
CA VAL A 173 43.56 4.08 19.82
C VAL A 173 44.84 4.49 20.54
N ALA A 174 44.99 5.77 20.91
CA ALA A 174 46.18 6.23 21.65
C ALA A 174 46.33 5.56 23.03
N GLY A 175 45.22 5.21 23.69
CA GLY A 175 45.23 4.39 24.91
C GLY A 175 45.61 2.93 24.65
N GLN A 176 45.27 2.40 23.47
CA GLN A 176 45.65 1.05 23.07
C GLN A 176 47.17 0.93 22.82
N ASP A 177 47.79 1.95 22.20
CA ASP A 177 49.25 2.02 22.02
C ASP A 177 50.00 2.01 23.37
N ASP A 178 49.51 2.75 24.36
CA ASP A 178 50.04 2.76 25.75
C ASP A 178 49.90 1.38 26.42
N THR A 179 48.80 0.64 26.18
CA THR A 179 48.70 -0.75 26.66
C THR A 179 49.67 -1.71 25.94
N GLY A 180 49.98 -1.46 24.66
CA GLY A 180 50.99 -2.20 23.91
C GLY A 180 52.39 -2.02 24.52
N MET A 181 52.83 -0.77 24.72
CA MET A 181 54.12 -0.47 25.34
C MET A 181 54.26 -1.07 26.75
N LYS A 182 53.17 -1.12 27.52
CA LYS A 182 53.14 -1.76 28.84
C LYS A 182 53.27 -3.28 28.76
N LEU A 183 52.63 -3.91 27.77
CA LEU A 183 52.74 -5.35 27.53
C LEU A 183 54.15 -5.74 27.07
N ASP A 184 54.77 -4.99 26.16
CA ASP A 184 56.16 -5.19 25.73
C ASP A 184 57.16 -5.00 26.90
N THR A 185 56.92 -4.01 27.75
CA THR A 185 57.73 -3.78 28.96
C THR A 185 57.62 -4.97 29.93
N LEU A 186 56.42 -5.49 30.14
CA LEU A 186 56.19 -6.68 30.96
C LEU A 186 56.81 -7.95 30.35
N GLN A 187 56.70 -8.14 29.04
CA GLN A 187 57.30 -9.27 28.33
C GLN A 187 58.83 -9.26 28.42
N ASN A 188 59.46 -8.08 28.27
CA ASN A 188 60.90 -7.93 28.45
C ASN A 188 61.34 -8.14 29.91
N ALA A 189 60.57 -7.65 30.88
CA ALA A 189 60.81 -7.92 32.29
C ALA A 189 60.70 -9.42 32.65
N LEU A 190 59.72 -10.12 32.07
CA LEU A 190 59.52 -11.56 32.25
C LEU A 190 60.67 -12.37 31.62
N ASN A 191 61.09 -12.02 30.39
CA ASN A 191 62.26 -12.61 29.74
C ASN A 191 63.54 -12.42 30.57
N ALA A 192 63.74 -11.21 31.13
CA ALA A 192 64.86 -10.92 32.01
C ALA A 192 64.81 -11.70 33.34
N GLN A 193 63.61 -12.03 33.85
CA GLN A 193 63.48 -12.93 35.00
C GLN A 193 63.79 -14.40 34.63
N THR A 194 63.30 -14.90 33.49
CA THR A 194 63.62 -16.25 32.99
C THR A 194 65.13 -16.44 32.84
N LEU A 195 65.83 -15.52 32.18
CA LEU A 195 67.29 -15.56 32.04
C LEU A 195 68.03 -15.56 33.39
N ARG A 196 67.48 -14.89 34.42
CA ARG A 196 68.03 -14.92 35.78
C ARG A 196 67.75 -16.24 36.50
N ILE A 197 66.63 -16.90 36.22
CA ILE A 197 66.33 -18.25 36.73
C ILE A 197 67.28 -19.26 36.09
N ASP A 198 67.47 -19.22 34.77
CA ASP A 198 68.43 -20.10 34.07
C ASP A 198 69.88 -19.87 34.54
N ALA A 199 70.26 -18.63 34.83
CA ALA A 199 71.56 -18.30 35.44
C ALA A 199 71.69 -18.85 36.87
N LEU A 200 70.62 -18.86 37.67
CA LEU A 200 70.62 -19.44 39.01
C LEU A 200 70.64 -20.97 38.98
N GLU A 201 69.90 -21.60 38.06
CA GLU A 201 69.89 -23.05 37.86
C GLU A 201 71.25 -23.56 37.37
N SER A 202 71.85 -22.90 36.38
CA SER A 202 73.19 -23.24 35.90
C SER A 202 74.28 -22.99 36.97
N TRP A 203 74.16 -21.94 37.80
CA TRP A 203 75.03 -21.74 38.96
C TRP A 203 74.84 -22.83 40.02
N LYS A 204 73.59 -23.23 40.30
CA LYS A 204 73.24 -24.32 41.21
C LYS A 204 73.79 -25.67 40.71
N GLU A 205 73.75 -25.95 39.41
CA GLU A 205 74.37 -27.15 38.81
C GLU A 205 75.91 -27.10 38.79
N ALA A 206 76.51 -25.91 38.65
CA ALA A 206 77.96 -25.75 38.81
C ALA A 206 78.39 -25.96 40.28
N TRP A 207 77.59 -25.47 41.23
CA TRP A 207 77.84 -25.62 42.67
C TRP A 207 77.60 -27.06 43.13
N SER A 208 76.52 -27.72 42.69
CA SER A 208 76.21 -29.11 43.03
C SER A 208 77.30 -30.08 42.53
N LYS A 209 77.86 -29.87 41.34
CA LYS A 209 79.02 -30.63 40.84
C LYS A 209 80.28 -30.38 41.67
N ARG A 210 80.43 -29.18 42.24
CA ARG A 210 81.57 -28.84 43.11
C ARG A 210 81.44 -29.47 44.50
N THR A 211 80.23 -29.55 45.05
CA THR A 211 79.97 -30.21 46.35
C THR A 211 79.79 -31.72 46.24
N ALA A 212 79.37 -32.27 45.10
CA ALA A 212 79.32 -33.72 44.87
C ALA A 212 80.71 -34.38 44.94
N SER A 213 81.78 -33.63 44.62
CA SER A 213 83.17 -34.04 44.85
C SER A 213 83.63 -33.94 46.31
N THR A 214 82.78 -33.45 47.23
CA THR A 214 83.15 -33.11 48.61
C THR A 214 82.08 -33.53 49.64
N THR A 215 82.28 -34.74 50.19
CA THR A 215 81.66 -35.24 51.45
C THR A 215 80.22 -35.76 51.40
N THR A 216 80.13 -37.07 51.59
CA THR A 216 78.95 -37.91 51.75
C THR A 216 78.10 -37.62 53.00
N LYS A 217 76.83 -37.22 52.78
CA LYS A 217 75.60 -37.68 53.48
C LYS A 217 75.43 -37.44 55.00
N ALA A 218 74.43 -36.61 55.34
CA ALA A 218 73.58 -36.73 56.53
C ALA A 218 72.09 -36.58 56.11
N ALA A 219 71.10 -36.96 56.95
CA ALA A 219 69.72 -37.28 56.50
C ALA A 219 68.57 -36.56 57.27
N PRO A 220 67.36 -36.43 56.64
CA PRO A 220 66.07 -36.01 57.25
C PRO A 220 65.32 -37.26 57.82
N PRO A 221 63.96 -37.43 57.96
CA PRO A 221 62.73 -36.59 57.75
C PRO A 221 61.85 -36.55 59.06
N PRO A 222 60.49 -36.37 59.12
CA PRO A 222 59.43 -35.99 58.16
C PRO A 222 58.71 -34.66 58.59
N GLY A 223 57.38 -34.39 58.60
CA GLY A 223 56.10 -35.06 58.28
C GLY A 223 54.92 -34.39 59.04
N GLY A 224 53.62 -34.52 58.71
CA GLY A 224 52.93 -35.09 57.54
C GLY A 224 51.40 -35.26 57.76
N GLY A 225 50.57 -35.19 56.70
CA GLY A 225 49.11 -35.52 56.71
C GLY A 225 48.15 -34.41 57.22
N GLN A 226 46.83 -34.49 57.01
CA GLN A 226 46.03 -35.41 56.16
C GLN A 226 44.64 -34.78 55.80
N SER A 227 43.75 -35.50 55.11
CA SER A 227 42.57 -34.94 54.40
C SER A 227 41.22 -35.54 54.84
N SER A 228 40.15 -34.71 54.88
CA SER A 228 38.75 -35.15 54.91
C SER A 228 37.78 -34.08 54.37
N VAL A 229 36.50 -34.45 54.22
CA VAL A 229 35.79 -34.29 52.93
C VAL A 229 34.25 -34.40 53.09
N LYS A 230 33.46 -33.79 52.16
CA LYS A 230 31.96 -33.72 52.03
C LYS A 230 31.30 -32.52 52.74
N LYS A 231 30.18 -31.96 52.30
CA LYS A 231 29.39 -31.96 51.02
C LYS A 231 28.57 -30.65 51.03
N SER A 232 28.15 -30.02 49.92
CA SER A 232 27.15 -30.49 48.97
C SER A 232 27.04 -29.48 47.82
N SER A 233 26.75 -29.91 46.58
CA SER A 233 26.54 -29.02 45.44
C SER A 233 25.20 -29.29 44.73
N LYS A 234 24.46 -28.20 44.46
CA LYS A 234 23.20 -28.22 43.69
C LYS A 234 23.50 -28.68 42.25
N PRO A 235 22.60 -29.42 41.57
CA PRO A 235 22.80 -29.80 40.16
C PRO A 235 22.95 -28.56 39.29
N ARG A 236 24.17 -28.29 38.83
CA ARG A 236 24.47 -27.22 37.87
C ARG A 236 23.99 -27.69 36.50
N LEU A 237 22.84 -27.18 36.07
CA LEU A 237 22.36 -27.33 34.69
C LEU A 237 23.50 -26.98 33.73
N LEU A 238 23.89 -27.94 32.88
CA LEU A 238 24.88 -27.69 31.85
C LEU A 238 24.23 -26.77 30.82
N LYS A 239 24.64 -25.50 30.80
CA LYS A 239 24.27 -24.58 29.74
C LYS A 239 24.92 -25.08 28.45
N LEU A 240 24.15 -25.77 27.61
CA LEU A 240 24.56 -26.04 26.23
C LEU A 240 24.69 -24.70 25.49
N THR A 241 25.69 -24.59 24.63
CA THR A 241 25.85 -23.43 23.73
C THR A 241 24.98 -23.65 22.48
N PRO A 242 24.06 -22.74 22.14
CA PRO A 242 23.30 -22.83 20.89
C PRO A 242 24.21 -22.59 19.67
N PRO A 243 23.97 -23.23 18.52
CA PRO A 243 24.66 -22.96 17.26
C PRO A 243 24.09 -21.71 16.55
N PHE A 244 23.56 -20.77 17.32
CA PHE A 244 22.95 -19.52 16.86
C PHE A 244 22.90 -18.51 18.01
N THR A 245 22.94 -17.22 17.69
CA THR A 245 22.69 -16.13 18.63
C THR A 245 21.22 -15.74 18.61
N LEU A 246 20.61 -15.47 19.76
CA LEU A 246 19.30 -14.81 19.83
C LEU A 246 19.50 -13.32 19.58
N VAL A 247 18.87 -12.79 18.53
CA VAL A 247 19.07 -11.41 18.06
C VAL A 247 17.94 -10.49 18.49
N SER A 248 16.70 -10.95 18.38
CA SER A 248 15.54 -10.22 18.87
C SER A 248 14.35 -11.16 19.13
N ILE A 249 13.29 -10.59 19.70
CA ILE A 249 12.00 -11.26 19.88
C ILE A 249 10.95 -10.41 19.17
N GLU A 250 10.23 -11.05 18.26
CA GLU A 250 9.26 -10.39 17.37
C GLU A 250 7.84 -10.83 17.73
N ARG A 251 6.86 -9.93 17.62
CA ARG A 251 5.44 -10.24 17.91
C ARG A 251 4.53 -9.90 16.74
N ARG A 252 3.86 -10.92 16.19
CA ARG A 252 2.95 -10.80 15.03
C ARG A 252 1.70 -11.64 15.24
N GLY A 253 0.52 -11.08 14.94
CA GLY A 253 -0.76 -11.79 15.09
C GLY A 253 -1.04 -12.30 16.50
N GLY A 254 -0.57 -11.61 17.54
CA GLY A 254 -0.64 -12.04 18.93
C GLY A 254 0.46 -13.03 19.35
N GLN A 255 0.99 -13.83 18.41
CA GLN A 255 2.06 -14.80 18.64
C GLN A 255 3.42 -14.12 18.80
N ALA A 256 4.32 -14.74 19.57
CA ALA A 256 5.70 -14.31 19.76
C ALA A 256 6.68 -15.31 19.13
N TYR A 257 7.75 -14.79 18.54
CA TYR A 257 8.73 -15.50 17.73
C TYR A 257 10.15 -15.13 18.19
N ALA A 258 11.09 -16.08 18.12
CA ALA A 258 12.50 -15.82 18.36
C ALA A 258 13.21 -15.55 17.03
N VAL A 259 13.86 -14.39 16.90
CA VAL A 259 14.69 -14.06 15.73
C VAL A 259 16.14 -14.43 16.07
N ILE A 260 16.71 -15.34 15.30
CA ILE A 260 18.02 -15.92 15.55
C ILE A 260 18.96 -15.76 14.35
N LEU A 261 20.25 -15.68 14.63
CA LEU A 261 21.33 -15.68 13.65
C LEU A 261 22.15 -16.96 13.82
N PRO A 262 22.10 -17.92 12.87
CA PRO A 262 22.96 -19.10 12.88
C PRO A 262 24.45 -18.75 12.92
N ALA A 263 25.24 -19.56 13.63
CA ALA A 263 26.69 -19.37 13.71
C ALA A 263 27.36 -19.72 12.37
N GLY A 264 28.05 -18.73 11.77
CA GLY A 264 28.76 -18.85 10.50
C GLY A 264 28.90 -17.50 9.80
N ASP A 265 29.59 -17.47 8.66
CA ASP A 265 30.02 -16.23 7.99
C ASP A 265 28.90 -15.49 7.23
N GLY A 266 27.65 -15.98 7.28
CA GLY A 266 26.51 -15.45 6.50
C GLY A 266 25.96 -14.10 6.97
N GLY A 267 26.34 -13.63 8.16
CA GLY A 267 25.92 -12.33 8.72
C GLY A 267 24.41 -12.13 8.76
N TRP A 268 23.96 -10.86 8.73
CA TRP A 268 22.55 -10.48 8.84
C TRP A 268 21.63 -11.07 7.75
N ALA A 269 22.18 -11.54 6.62
CA ALA A 269 21.41 -12.21 5.57
C ALA A 269 20.89 -13.60 6.00
N GLN A 270 21.51 -14.23 7.00
CA GLN A 270 21.14 -15.57 7.49
C GLN A 270 20.11 -15.53 8.66
N LEU A 271 19.52 -14.36 8.97
CA LEU A 271 18.50 -14.24 10.01
C LEU A 271 17.31 -15.18 9.76
N ARG A 272 16.98 -16.01 10.76
CA ARG A 272 15.77 -16.85 10.75
C ARG A 272 14.86 -16.50 11.92
N MET A 273 13.58 -16.31 11.63
CA MET A 273 12.53 -16.28 12.65
C MET A 273 12.05 -17.71 12.95
N LEU A 274 11.93 -18.06 14.24
CA LEU A 274 11.36 -19.32 14.72
C LEU A 274 10.06 -19.07 15.47
N SER A 275 9.03 -19.86 15.16
CA SER A 275 7.79 -19.96 15.92
C SER A 275 7.86 -21.09 16.98
N PRO A 276 7.12 -20.99 18.10
CA PRO A 276 7.08 -22.06 19.09
C PRO A 276 6.58 -23.39 18.49
N GLY A 277 7.37 -24.45 18.64
CA GLY A 277 7.21 -25.74 17.98
C GLY A 277 8.23 -25.99 16.85
N GLU A 278 8.75 -24.95 16.20
CA GLU A 278 9.85 -25.11 15.24
C GLU A 278 11.18 -25.42 15.93
N SER A 279 12.10 -26.02 15.18
CA SER A 279 13.47 -26.27 15.63
C SER A 279 14.54 -25.86 14.62
N LEU A 280 15.73 -25.59 15.15
CA LEU A 280 16.98 -25.48 14.41
C LEU A 280 18.05 -26.30 15.12
N SER A 281 18.75 -27.19 14.40
CA SER A 281 19.90 -27.95 14.93
C SER A 281 19.68 -28.67 16.27
N GLY A 282 18.46 -29.22 16.49
CA GLY A 282 18.07 -29.90 17.72
C GLY A 282 17.53 -29.00 18.85
N TRP A 283 17.48 -27.68 18.64
CA TRP A 283 16.91 -26.71 19.57
C TRP A 283 15.48 -26.36 19.11
N MET A 284 14.47 -26.82 19.84
CA MET A 284 13.07 -26.50 19.60
C MET A 284 12.63 -25.30 20.44
N LEU A 285 12.07 -24.26 19.84
CA LEU A 285 11.53 -23.14 20.59
C LEU A 285 10.24 -23.57 21.31
N THR A 286 10.17 -23.48 22.64
CA THR A 286 8.98 -23.88 23.41
C THR A 286 8.13 -22.70 23.87
N ARG A 287 8.75 -21.57 24.20
CA ARG A 287 8.06 -20.35 24.64
C ARG A 287 8.93 -19.11 24.40
N VAL A 288 8.29 -17.97 24.24
CA VAL A 288 8.92 -16.65 24.24
C VAL A 288 8.21 -15.77 25.28
N ASN A 289 8.97 -15.09 26.13
CA ASN A 289 8.47 -14.27 27.23
C ASN A 289 9.35 -13.02 27.43
N GLY A 290 8.82 -11.82 27.18
CA GLY A 290 9.60 -10.58 27.25
C GLY A 290 10.83 -10.61 26.33
N SER A 291 12.01 -10.43 26.92
CA SER A 291 13.31 -10.52 26.25
C SER A 291 13.94 -11.93 26.26
N GLN A 292 13.18 -12.96 26.66
CA GLN A 292 13.67 -14.32 26.86
C GLN A 292 12.98 -15.34 25.94
N ALA A 293 13.75 -16.31 25.46
CA ALA A 293 13.26 -17.45 24.68
C ALA A 293 13.65 -18.78 25.37
N GLU A 294 12.65 -19.61 25.67
CA GLU A 294 12.83 -20.96 26.18
C GLU A 294 13.02 -21.93 25.00
N PHE A 295 14.14 -22.64 24.96
CA PHE A 295 14.39 -23.70 23.99
C PHE A 295 14.51 -25.06 24.69
N LYS A 296 13.94 -26.10 24.07
CA LYS A 296 14.13 -27.49 24.46
C LYS A 296 15.20 -28.14 23.59
N VAL A 297 16.24 -28.67 24.22
CA VAL A 297 17.36 -29.38 23.58
C VAL A 297 17.71 -30.62 24.40
N ASN A 298 17.77 -31.79 23.77
CA ASN A 298 18.04 -33.09 24.42
C ASN A 298 17.18 -33.35 25.69
N GLY A 299 15.93 -32.89 25.67
CA GLY A 299 14.99 -33.00 26.80
C GLY A 299 15.14 -31.94 27.90
N GLN A 300 16.25 -31.20 27.95
CA GLN A 300 16.47 -30.08 28.87
C GLN A 300 15.83 -28.79 28.33
N VAL A 301 15.42 -27.89 29.22
CA VAL A 301 15.00 -26.52 28.87
C VAL A 301 16.16 -25.57 29.14
N GLN A 302 16.58 -24.83 28.13
CA GLN A 302 17.62 -23.82 28.17
C GLN A 302 17.00 -22.46 27.85
N LEU A 303 17.25 -21.49 28.72
CA LEU A 303 16.79 -20.11 28.56
C LEU A 303 17.88 -19.29 27.84
N LEU A 304 17.50 -18.64 26.74
CA LEU A 304 18.31 -17.62 26.08
C LEU A 304 17.66 -16.25 26.30
N THR A 305 18.50 -15.22 26.45
CA THR A 305 18.08 -13.82 26.56
C THR A 305 18.82 -13.03 25.48
N ILE A 306 18.22 -11.96 24.99
CA ILE A 306 18.87 -10.93 24.17
C ILE A 306 19.86 -10.15 25.05
#